data_AF-A0A9D8SMB6-F1
#
_entry.id   AF-A0A9D8SMB6-F1
#
_cell.length_a   1.000
_cell.length_b   1.000
_cell.length_c   1.000
_cell.angle_alpha   90.00
_cell.angle_beta   90.00
_cell.angle_gamma   90.00
#
_symmetry.space_group_name_H-M   'P 1'
#
loop_
_entity.id
_entity.type
_entity.pdbx_description
1 polymer ?
#
loop_
_entity_poly.entity_id
_entity_poly.type
_entity_poly.pdbx_seq_one_letter_code
_entity_poly.pdbx_strand_id
1 'polypeptide(L)'
;APKQEDQGSEQEEDDKATKFEGSLVSVANTGSEAYGGAIYNAGEIDKLMADFSENTAEVIDGGAGVKVWGGALANVYEKNLYKSTAVTVLKDVDVTFKKNIARVSAGDGAEVLGGAVYNSGEIVNMQATFSGNTADSLYDPEAEKQTKSSGSSSGIVKKGKGVNYAYGGALYNEGEHGKIQNLQADFTENNVIGDLAGAGGAIYNKDGVINNISGYEEGKRAQFSDNTATIGDLESGATPGVRSVQGGAIYNGGVINTVNAEFSGNKALGKADTNVEGGAVYNSGVMTFKDSDFKDNIAQTGSGKGSVHAYGGAVYNSGTITFINSNFSGNKVSGTGVPAQGGAIYSAGGEVNIIAQGKNSTFSGNYVSKSSNAIYMQDGTLNLTAKEEGNVIFKDNISGFGYEAGKGNYVRNYVLNINGDGSGLTYDEKIGKWVPKRSNTGEIYFNNKTVDNIKTLNLNDKSVLHLGKTTQVNTYDFNGNGGFLKIDMAVNKANNIENSFVQNGIINVLNDVTGNTDVVLNSNGGYYSGANSVFLRAPNDDLSTASSFNIAAVYGSPYAWVAKLNYGGETVGSNWYMVIDMETKNPNGGGTGGGGTGEGGNDGD
;
A
#
# COMPACT_ATOMS: atom_id res chain seq x y z
N ALA A 1 36.20 -0.40 -22.92
CA ALA A 1 36.55 -1.81 -23.17
C ALA A 1 37.99 -1.92 -23.67
N PRO A 2 38.82 -2.86 -23.18
CA PRO A 2 39.94 -3.36 -23.95
C PRO A 2 39.46 -4.51 -24.86
N LYS A 3 39.98 -4.53 -26.09
CA LYS A 3 39.69 -5.51 -27.15
C LYS A 3 40.22 -6.90 -26.78
N GLN A 4 39.44 -7.94 -27.08
CA GLN A 4 39.94 -9.29 -27.26
C GLN A 4 40.16 -9.53 -28.76
N GLU A 5 41.35 -10.04 -29.11
CA GLU A 5 41.68 -10.47 -30.47
C GLU A 5 40.97 -11.79 -30.79
N ASP A 6 40.31 -11.79 -31.94
CA ASP A 6 39.55 -12.88 -32.51
C ASP A 6 40.48 -13.94 -33.12
N GLN A 7 40.32 -15.19 -32.68
CA GLN A 7 40.64 -16.38 -33.47
C GLN A 7 39.52 -17.41 -33.33
N GLY A 8 38.44 -17.21 -34.08
CA GLY A 8 37.84 -18.22 -34.96
C GLY A 8 37.39 -19.55 -34.36
N SER A 9 36.10 -19.65 -34.05
CA SER A 9 35.24 -20.77 -34.45
C SER A 9 33.77 -20.40 -34.22
N GLU A 10 32.93 -20.58 -35.24
CA GLU A 10 31.48 -20.40 -35.18
C GLU A 10 30.83 -21.32 -34.12
N GLN A 11 30.54 -20.74 -32.96
CA GLN A 11 29.46 -21.16 -32.07
C GLN A 11 28.76 -19.87 -31.62
N GLU A 12 27.50 -19.68 -32.01
CA GLU A 12 26.60 -18.73 -31.34
C GLU A 12 26.32 -19.28 -29.93
N GLU A 13 27.28 -19.13 -29.01
CA GLU A 13 26.97 -19.08 -27.59
C GLU A 13 26.61 -17.63 -27.26
N ASP A 14 25.47 -17.41 -26.58
CA ASP A 14 25.12 -16.13 -25.96
C ASP A 14 26.24 -15.78 -24.97
N ASP A 15 27.25 -15.03 -25.44
CA ASP A 15 28.37 -14.54 -24.63
C ASP A 15 27.85 -13.50 -23.60
N LYS A 16 27.26 -13.98 -22.51
CA LYS A 16 27.16 -13.20 -21.27
C LYS A 16 28.57 -13.01 -20.76
N ALA A 17 29.03 -11.76 -20.67
CA ALA A 17 30.26 -11.46 -19.97
C ALA A 17 30.11 -11.93 -18.50
N THR A 18 30.90 -12.93 -18.12
CA THR A 18 30.71 -13.71 -16.89
C THR A 18 30.89 -12.91 -15.60
N LYS A 19 31.58 -11.75 -15.63
CA LYS A 19 31.68 -10.80 -14.51
C LYS A 19 32.26 -9.46 -14.97
N PHE A 20 31.61 -8.35 -14.63
CA PHE A 20 32.22 -7.02 -14.67
C PHE A 20 32.45 -6.53 -13.23
N GLU A 21 33.71 -6.43 -12.85
CA GLU A 21 34.17 -5.82 -11.60
C GLU A 21 34.78 -4.45 -11.90
N GLY A 22 34.31 -3.42 -11.21
CA GLY A 22 34.79 -2.05 -11.26
C GLY A 22 34.67 -1.41 -9.88
N SER A 23 35.74 -0.77 -9.42
CA SER A 23 35.72 0.06 -8.22
C SER A 23 36.18 1.45 -8.61
N LEU A 24 35.27 2.42 -8.55
CA LEU A 24 35.55 3.82 -8.81
C LEU A 24 35.55 4.58 -7.48
N VAL A 25 36.74 4.96 -7.04
CA VAL A 25 36.92 5.85 -5.89
C VAL A 25 37.33 7.22 -6.40
N SER A 26 36.44 8.21 -6.24
CA SER A 26 36.73 9.61 -6.52
C SER A 26 37.17 10.31 -5.23
N VAL A 27 38.40 10.84 -5.22
CA VAL A 27 38.94 11.64 -4.11
C VAL A 27 38.91 13.09 -4.55
N ALA A 28 38.00 13.92 -4.03
CA ALA A 28 37.87 15.27 -4.58
C ALA A 28 37.23 16.33 -3.66
N ASN A 29 37.80 17.54 -3.71
CA ASN A 29 37.31 18.76 -3.07
C ASN A 29 35.98 19.25 -3.71
N THR A 30 35.26 20.14 -3.01
CA THR A 30 33.98 20.81 -3.37
C THR A 30 33.54 20.71 -4.84
N GLY A 31 32.34 20.15 -5.09
CA GLY A 31 31.68 20.11 -6.41
C GLY A 31 31.96 18.86 -7.26
N SER A 32 32.29 17.73 -6.63
CA SER A 32 32.68 16.51 -7.32
C SER A 32 31.56 15.48 -7.35
N GLU A 33 31.41 14.78 -8.49
CA GLU A 33 30.39 13.76 -8.73
C GLU A 33 31.08 12.42 -9.05
N ALA A 34 30.50 11.30 -8.59
CA ALA A 34 30.93 9.96 -8.98
C ALA A 34 29.82 9.27 -9.77
N TYR A 35 30.17 8.75 -10.93
CA TYR A 35 29.21 8.13 -11.84
C TYR A 35 29.60 6.69 -12.12
N GLY A 36 28.69 5.75 -11.84
CA GLY A 36 28.76 4.36 -12.27
C GLY A 36 30.06 3.66 -11.88
N GLY A 37 30.02 2.85 -10.83
CA GLY A 37 31.22 2.08 -10.40
C GLY A 37 31.81 1.17 -11.50
N ALA A 38 31.04 0.86 -12.55
CA ALA A 38 31.50 0.14 -13.73
C ALA A 38 31.17 0.84 -15.07
N ILE A 39 29.94 1.34 -15.25
CA ILE A 39 29.47 1.88 -16.54
C ILE A 39 28.82 3.25 -16.36
N TYR A 40 29.27 4.20 -17.17
CA TYR A 40 28.58 5.46 -17.46
C TYR A 40 28.08 5.42 -18.91
N ASN A 41 26.77 5.48 -19.11
CA ASN A 41 26.15 5.57 -20.43
C ASN A 41 25.53 6.95 -20.64
N ALA A 42 25.94 7.62 -21.71
CA ALA A 42 25.35 8.86 -22.23
C ALA A 42 25.02 8.74 -23.73
N GLY A 43 24.83 7.52 -24.21
CA GLY A 43 24.52 7.20 -25.61
C GLY A 43 23.53 6.06 -25.74
N GLU A 44 23.60 5.36 -26.87
CA GLU A 44 22.75 4.23 -27.17
C GLU A 44 23.52 2.92 -26.97
N ILE A 45 22.99 2.01 -26.17
CA ILE A 45 23.48 0.65 -26.02
C ILE A 45 22.35 -0.30 -26.41
N ASP A 46 22.60 -1.11 -27.43
CA ASP A 46 21.61 -2.08 -27.93
C ASP A 46 21.43 -3.25 -26.95
N LYS A 47 22.52 -3.81 -26.42
CA LYS A 47 22.48 -4.97 -25.52
C LYS A 47 23.49 -4.79 -24.39
N LEU A 48 23.07 -5.01 -23.16
CA LEU A 48 23.94 -5.10 -21.97
C LEU A 48 23.66 -6.43 -21.25
N MET A 49 24.63 -7.33 -21.31
CA MET A 49 24.57 -8.66 -20.68
C MET A 49 25.78 -8.87 -19.78
N ALA A 50 25.58 -8.80 -18.47
CA ALA A 50 26.69 -8.80 -17.52
C ALA A 50 26.25 -9.08 -16.06
N ASP A 51 27.14 -9.68 -15.28
CA ASP A 51 27.03 -9.74 -13.83
C ASP A 51 27.85 -8.61 -13.18
N PHE A 52 27.17 -7.64 -12.58
CA PHE A 52 27.73 -6.56 -11.78
C PHE A 52 27.67 -6.95 -10.31
N SER A 53 28.79 -7.46 -9.79
CA SER A 53 28.91 -7.83 -8.38
C SER A 53 29.94 -6.98 -7.67
N GLU A 54 29.59 -6.46 -6.49
CA GLU A 54 30.52 -5.76 -5.59
C GLU A 54 31.15 -4.50 -6.19
N ASN A 55 30.51 -3.90 -7.20
CA ASN A 55 30.96 -2.62 -7.74
C ASN A 55 30.70 -1.51 -6.73
N THR A 56 31.62 -0.56 -6.64
CA THR A 56 31.48 0.58 -5.73
C THR A 56 31.70 1.89 -6.47
N ALA A 57 30.77 2.83 -6.28
CA ALA A 57 30.95 4.25 -6.58
C ALA A 57 31.05 5.01 -5.26
N GLU A 58 32.18 5.68 -5.03
CA GLU A 58 32.43 6.40 -3.78
C GLU A 58 33.01 7.80 -4.03
N VAL A 59 32.55 8.76 -3.23
CA VAL A 59 33.17 10.09 -3.10
C VAL A 59 33.74 10.27 -1.69
N ILE A 60 35.03 10.56 -1.64
CA ILE A 60 35.79 10.86 -0.42
C ILE A 60 36.08 12.38 -0.33
N ASP A 61 35.76 13.00 0.81
CA ASP A 61 36.00 14.42 1.11
C ASP A 61 35.26 15.40 0.18
N GLY A 62 34.04 15.03 -0.21
CA GLY A 62 33.20 15.84 -1.06
C GLY A 62 32.66 17.04 -0.30
N GLY A 63 33.00 18.25 -0.70
CA GLY A 63 32.38 19.47 -0.14
C GLY A 63 30.85 19.50 -0.29
N ALA A 64 30.20 20.62 0.03
CA ALA A 64 28.73 20.69 0.02
C ALA A 64 28.10 20.30 -1.34
N GLY A 65 27.03 19.49 -1.31
CA GLY A 65 26.18 19.19 -2.48
C GLY A 65 26.67 18.11 -3.46
N VAL A 66 27.49 17.17 -3.00
CA VAL A 66 28.03 16.05 -3.82
C VAL A 66 26.94 15.06 -4.24
N LYS A 67 27.09 14.47 -5.44
CA LYS A 67 26.22 13.39 -5.92
C LYS A 67 26.99 12.12 -6.29
N VAL A 68 26.42 10.97 -5.95
CA VAL A 68 26.92 9.65 -6.33
C VAL A 68 25.83 8.92 -7.09
N TRP A 69 26.09 8.53 -8.34
CA TRP A 69 25.10 7.96 -9.25
C TRP A 69 25.44 6.51 -9.55
N GLY A 70 24.66 5.56 -9.04
CA GLY A 70 24.77 4.14 -9.39
C GLY A 70 26.06 3.49 -8.91
N GLY A 71 25.98 2.52 -8.00
CA GLY A 71 27.15 1.73 -7.60
C GLY A 71 27.77 0.92 -8.74
N ALA A 72 27.02 0.62 -9.81
CA ALA A 72 27.49 -0.09 -10.99
C ALA A 72 27.23 0.67 -12.29
N LEU A 73 25.99 1.09 -12.53
CA LEU A 73 25.55 1.66 -13.81
C LEU A 73 24.91 3.04 -13.60
N ALA A 74 25.38 4.04 -14.35
CA ALA A 74 24.72 5.33 -14.50
C ALA A 74 24.27 5.49 -15.96
N ASN A 75 22.96 5.45 -16.20
CA ASN A 75 22.34 5.73 -17.49
C ASN A 75 21.82 7.16 -17.52
N VAL A 76 22.61 8.08 -18.08
CA VAL A 76 22.39 9.52 -17.94
C VAL A 76 21.90 10.11 -19.25
N TYR A 77 20.75 10.78 -19.19
CA TYR A 77 20.29 11.56 -20.33
C TYR A 77 21.24 12.73 -20.61
N GLU A 78 21.81 12.77 -21.82
CA GLU A 78 22.54 13.93 -22.31
C GLU A 78 21.91 14.51 -23.57
N LYS A 79 21.71 15.84 -23.57
CA LYS A 79 21.21 16.56 -24.74
C LYS A 79 22.33 16.72 -25.77
N ASN A 80 22.26 15.96 -26.86
CA ASN A 80 23.17 16.10 -27.99
C ASN A 80 22.90 17.43 -28.74
N LEU A 81 23.85 18.36 -28.69
CA LEU A 81 23.74 19.68 -29.33
C LEU A 81 23.84 19.64 -30.87
N TYR A 82 24.23 18.49 -31.46
CA TYR A 82 24.51 18.35 -32.89
C TYR A 82 23.53 17.44 -33.64
N LYS A 83 22.72 16.63 -32.95
CA LYS A 83 21.65 15.81 -33.54
C LYS A 83 20.31 16.25 -32.98
N SER A 84 19.29 16.37 -33.84
CA SER A 84 17.93 16.77 -33.43
C SER A 84 17.19 15.72 -32.59
N THR A 85 17.80 14.56 -32.36
CA THR A 85 17.29 13.47 -31.52
C THR A 85 18.42 12.98 -30.62
N ALA A 86 18.49 13.52 -29.41
CA ALA A 86 19.29 12.94 -28.35
C ALA A 86 18.40 11.99 -27.56
N VAL A 87 18.72 10.69 -27.54
CA VAL A 87 18.10 9.77 -26.59
C VAL A 87 19.20 8.87 -26.07
N THR A 88 19.55 9.02 -24.79
CA THR A 88 20.30 7.98 -24.08
C THR A 88 19.35 6.81 -23.91
N VAL A 89 19.65 5.69 -24.58
CA VAL A 89 18.78 4.51 -24.60
C VAL A 89 19.60 3.26 -24.24
N LEU A 90 19.12 2.51 -23.26
CA LEU A 90 19.48 1.11 -23.06
C LEU A 90 18.33 0.25 -23.58
N LYS A 91 18.54 -0.48 -24.68
CA LYS A 91 17.44 -1.27 -25.27
C LYS A 91 17.21 -2.55 -24.49
N ASP A 92 18.17 -3.48 -24.49
CA ASP A 92 18.01 -4.77 -23.83
C ASP A 92 19.08 -4.97 -22.75
N VAL A 93 18.65 -5.03 -21.49
CA VAL A 93 19.50 -5.23 -20.33
C VAL A 93 19.13 -6.56 -19.68
N ASP A 94 20.07 -7.51 -19.61
CA ASP A 94 19.92 -8.79 -18.90
C ASP A 94 21.11 -8.99 -17.96
N VAL A 95 20.90 -8.67 -16.68
CA VAL A 95 22.01 -8.43 -15.74
C VAL A 95 21.71 -8.87 -14.31
N THR A 96 22.76 -9.28 -13.60
CA THR A 96 22.72 -9.45 -12.14
C THR A 96 23.39 -8.26 -11.48
N PHE A 97 22.69 -7.54 -10.62
CA PHE A 97 23.26 -6.53 -9.73
C PHE A 97 23.31 -7.07 -8.30
N LYS A 98 24.51 -7.46 -7.85
CA LYS A 98 24.71 -8.05 -6.54
C LYS A 98 25.68 -7.26 -5.69
N LYS A 99 25.23 -6.82 -4.51
CA LYS A 99 26.07 -6.14 -3.51
C LYS A 99 26.83 -4.93 -4.06
N ASN A 100 26.27 -4.23 -5.04
CA ASN A 100 26.85 -2.98 -5.51
C ASN A 100 26.57 -1.87 -4.50
N ILE A 101 27.48 -0.92 -4.38
CA ILE A 101 27.44 0.12 -3.36
C ILE A 101 27.64 1.49 -4.01
N ALA A 102 26.71 2.40 -3.77
CA ALA A 102 26.95 3.83 -3.94
C ALA A 102 27.09 4.45 -2.55
N ARG A 103 28.14 5.25 -2.30
CA ARG A 103 28.35 5.85 -0.97
C ARG A 103 29.13 7.16 -0.98
N VAL A 104 29.01 7.92 0.11
CA VAL A 104 29.81 9.12 0.39
C VAL A 104 30.42 9.04 1.78
N SER A 105 31.65 9.53 1.94
CA SER A 105 32.38 9.46 3.23
C SER A 105 32.35 10.75 4.06
N ALA A 106 32.04 11.90 3.44
CA ALA A 106 31.92 13.21 4.08
C ALA A 106 31.23 14.21 3.11
N GLY A 107 30.56 15.22 3.68
CA GLY A 107 29.90 16.28 2.93
C GLY A 107 28.60 16.73 3.59
N ASP A 108 28.14 17.95 3.30
CA ASP A 108 26.83 18.47 3.72
C ASP A 108 25.91 18.56 2.50
N GLY A 109 24.71 18.02 2.58
CA GLY A 109 23.77 17.98 1.45
C GLY A 109 24.14 16.98 0.35
N ALA A 110 24.89 15.91 0.67
CA ALA A 110 25.23 14.90 -0.32
C ALA A 110 24.02 14.01 -0.68
N GLU A 111 23.93 13.60 -1.94
CA GLU A 111 22.90 12.72 -2.48
C GLU A 111 23.50 11.44 -3.05
N VAL A 112 23.10 10.30 -2.51
CA VAL A 112 23.47 8.97 -3.01
C VAL A 112 22.28 8.37 -3.76
N LEU A 113 22.41 8.23 -5.08
CA LEU A 113 21.33 7.95 -6.01
C LEU A 113 21.56 6.59 -6.68
N GLY A 114 20.84 5.56 -6.24
CA GLY A 114 20.92 4.23 -6.84
C GLY A 114 22.12 3.44 -6.30
N GLY A 115 21.89 2.45 -5.44
CA GLY A 115 22.97 1.60 -4.95
C GLY A 115 23.58 0.71 -6.03
N ALA A 116 22.83 0.37 -7.09
CA ALA A 116 23.37 -0.28 -8.28
C ALA A 116 23.19 0.57 -9.54
N VAL A 117 21.99 1.08 -9.78
CA VAL A 117 21.61 1.73 -11.03
C VAL A 117 21.06 3.12 -10.76
N TYR A 118 21.62 4.11 -11.45
CA TYR A 118 21.02 5.42 -11.64
C TYR A 118 20.49 5.54 -13.07
N ASN A 119 19.26 6.01 -13.23
CA ASN A 119 18.64 6.23 -14.52
C ASN A 119 17.99 7.61 -14.63
N SER A 120 18.41 8.38 -15.65
CA SER A 120 17.71 9.57 -16.13
C SER A 120 17.43 9.55 -17.64
N GLY A 121 17.89 8.50 -18.34
CA GLY A 121 17.56 8.21 -19.73
C GLY A 121 16.49 7.13 -19.90
N GLU A 122 16.35 6.62 -21.13
CA GLU A 122 15.39 5.56 -21.42
C GLU A 122 16.04 4.18 -21.28
N ILE A 123 15.31 3.27 -20.64
CA ILE A 123 15.58 1.84 -20.60
C ILE A 123 14.35 1.15 -21.18
N VAL A 124 14.50 0.45 -22.30
CA VAL A 124 13.38 -0.22 -22.97
C VAL A 124 13.04 -1.50 -22.21
N ASN A 125 13.98 -2.44 -22.13
CA ASN A 125 13.80 -3.71 -21.44
C ASN A 125 14.94 -3.92 -20.44
N MET A 126 14.58 -4.14 -19.18
CA MET A 126 15.49 -4.56 -18.13
C MET A 126 14.96 -5.84 -17.50
N GLN A 127 15.66 -6.94 -17.77
CA GLN A 127 15.54 -8.20 -17.06
C GLN A 127 16.68 -8.27 -16.06
N ALA A 128 16.40 -8.23 -14.76
CA ALA A 128 17.49 -8.12 -13.77
C ALA A 128 17.19 -8.75 -12.42
N THR A 129 18.24 -9.18 -11.73
CA THR A 129 18.16 -9.48 -10.30
C THR A 129 18.95 -8.45 -9.52
N PHE A 130 18.33 -7.88 -8.49
CA PHE A 130 18.95 -6.89 -7.60
C PHE A 130 19.01 -7.48 -6.19
N SER A 131 20.19 -7.92 -5.77
CA SER A 131 20.38 -8.54 -4.46
C SER A 131 21.44 -7.83 -3.62
N GLY A 132 21.07 -7.34 -2.43
CA GLY A 132 22.04 -6.79 -1.48
C GLY A 132 22.68 -5.46 -1.87
N ASN A 133 22.16 -4.76 -2.88
CA ASN A 133 22.72 -3.46 -3.30
C ASN A 133 22.42 -2.39 -2.26
N THR A 134 23.32 -1.41 -2.11
CA THR A 134 23.24 -0.43 -1.02
C THR A 134 23.52 0.99 -1.51
N ALA A 135 22.63 1.92 -1.17
CA ALA A 135 22.91 3.36 -1.20
C ALA A 135 23.17 3.85 0.24
N ASP A 136 24.39 4.29 0.53
CA ASP A 136 24.82 4.66 1.88
C ASP A 136 25.35 6.10 1.96
N SER A 137 24.60 6.95 2.66
CA SER A 137 24.95 8.35 2.92
C SER A 137 25.43 8.61 4.36
N LEU A 138 25.47 7.57 5.21
CA LEU A 138 25.96 7.63 6.59
C LEU A 138 27.42 7.23 6.74
N TYR A 139 27.98 6.60 5.71
CA TYR A 139 29.25 5.89 5.83
C TYR A 139 30.37 6.75 6.44
N ASP A 140 30.85 6.35 7.60
CA ASP A 140 32.13 6.80 8.18
C ASP A 140 32.69 5.70 9.09
N PRO A 141 33.73 4.96 8.67
CA PRO A 141 34.39 4.01 9.55
C PRO A 141 35.57 4.59 10.38
N GLU A 142 35.66 5.91 10.59
CA GLU A 142 36.89 6.71 10.84
C GLU A 142 37.61 7.10 9.52
N ALA A 143 36.94 7.81 8.61
CA ALA A 143 37.46 8.46 7.40
C ALA A 143 38.67 7.72 6.76
N GLU A 144 38.48 6.43 6.48
CA GLU A 144 39.48 5.49 5.95
C GLU A 144 40.93 5.70 6.49
N LYS A 145 41.03 5.88 7.81
CA LYS A 145 42.24 5.98 8.67
C LYS A 145 43.34 6.88 8.13
N GLN A 146 43.33 8.18 8.42
CA GLN A 146 44.39 9.05 7.89
C GLN A 146 44.26 9.07 6.35
N THR A 147 44.27 10.23 5.74
CA THR A 147 44.80 10.31 4.37
C THR A 147 46.32 10.08 4.44
N LYS A 148 46.73 8.84 4.74
CA LYS A 148 48.07 8.22 4.59
C LYS A 148 49.25 9.21 4.74
N SER A 149 49.64 9.51 5.99
CA SER A 149 50.94 10.13 6.38
C SER A 149 51.39 11.41 5.63
N SER A 150 50.76 12.58 5.83
CA SER A 150 51.40 13.84 5.40
C SER A 150 51.31 14.95 6.46
N GLY A 151 52.49 15.41 6.88
CA GLY A 151 52.69 16.41 7.92
C GLY A 151 52.34 17.82 7.44
N SER A 152 51.05 18.15 7.43
CA SER A 152 50.63 19.54 7.51
C SER A 152 49.44 19.66 8.45
N SER A 153 49.71 20.29 9.59
CA SER A 153 48.75 20.62 10.62
C SER A 153 47.85 21.76 10.16
N SER A 154 46.76 21.45 9.45
CA SER A 154 45.54 22.27 9.44
C SER A 154 44.41 21.50 8.76
N GLY A 155 43.43 21.03 9.54
CA GLY A 155 42.20 20.42 9.01
C GLY A 155 41.93 19.03 9.57
N ILE A 156 41.53 18.95 10.84
CA ILE A 156 40.82 17.77 11.35
C ILE A 156 39.53 17.68 10.53
N VAL A 157 39.39 16.65 9.69
CA VAL A 157 38.11 16.27 9.08
C VAL A 157 37.19 15.90 10.23
N LYS A 158 36.41 16.87 10.69
CA LYS A 158 35.29 16.58 11.58
C LYS A 158 34.30 15.82 10.72
N LYS A 159 33.85 14.66 11.20
CA LYS A 159 32.63 14.00 10.74
C LYS A 159 31.62 15.11 10.42
N GLY A 160 31.34 15.26 9.13
CA GLY A 160 30.59 16.39 8.66
C GLY A 160 29.28 16.41 9.42
N LYS A 161 28.90 17.55 9.98
CA LYS A 161 27.54 17.80 10.50
C LYS A 161 26.52 17.85 9.35
N GLY A 162 26.69 16.98 8.36
CA GLY A 162 26.21 17.14 7.01
C GLY A 162 24.92 16.38 6.78
N VAL A 163 23.91 17.10 6.33
CA VAL A 163 22.56 16.60 6.14
C VAL A 163 22.50 15.81 4.84
N ASN A 164 22.74 14.49 4.88
CA ASN A 164 22.87 13.67 3.67
C ASN A 164 21.65 12.78 3.41
N TYR A 165 21.49 12.42 2.13
CA TYR A 165 20.33 11.73 1.58
C TYR A 165 20.77 10.49 0.80
N ALA A 166 20.04 9.38 0.99
CA ALA A 166 20.24 8.16 0.20
C ALA A 166 18.90 7.68 -0.38
N TYR A 167 18.92 7.30 -1.66
CA TYR A 167 17.73 6.99 -2.43
C TYR A 167 17.95 5.81 -3.37
N GLY A 168 17.04 4.83 -3.34
CA GLY A 168 17.05 3.71 -4.29
C GLY A 168 18.19 2.75 -4.01
N GLY A 169 18.05 1.80 -3.08
CA GLY A 169 19.16 0.89 -2.74
C GLY A 169 19.59 0.00 -3.89
N ALA A 170 18.68 -0.28 -4.84
CA ALA A 170 19.00 -0.91 -6.11
C ALA A 170 18.97 0.09 -7.27
N LEU A 171 17.84 0.77 -7.46
CA LEU A 171 17.53 1.55 -8.65
C LEU A 171 17.00 2.93 -8.27
N TYR A 172 17.59 3.96 -8.87
CA TYR A 172 17.09 5.33 -8.83
C TYR A 172 16.67 5.76 -10.23
N ASN A 173 15.45 6.30 -10.37
CA ASN A 173 14.90 6.77 -11.64
C ASN A 173 14.37 8.21 -11.50
N GLU A 174 14.82 9.12 -12.39
CA GLU A 174 14.37 10.52 -12.38
C GLU A 174 14.31 11.19 -13.76
N GLY A 175 13.54 12.28 -13.82
CA GLY A 175 13.45 13.17 -14.95
C GLY A 175 12.43 12.75 -16.01
N GLU A 176 12.07 13.70 -16.87
CA GLU A 176 11.13 13.50 -17.99
C GLU A 176 11.59 12.38 -18.96
N HIS A 177 12.90 12.18 -19.06
CA HIS A 177 13.50 11.13 -19.89
C HIS A 177 13.81 9.85 -19.11
N GLY A 178 13.73 9.87 -17.78
CA GLY A 178 13.90 8.72 -16.88
C GLY A 178 12.75 7.74 -17.01
N LYS A 179 12.81 6.92 -18.06
CA LYS A 179 11.73 6.04 -18.45
C LYS A 179 12.23 4.61 -18.50
N ILE A 180 11.52 3.70 -17.83
CA ILE A 180 11.74 2.27 -17.92
C ILE A 180 10.47 1.64 -18.48
N GLN A 181 10.53 1.09 -19.70
CA GLN A 181 9.32 0.52 -20.31
C GLN A 181 8.96 -0.83 -19.68
N ASN A 182 9.91 -1.76 -19.58
CA ASN A 182 9.68 -3.08 -19.01
C ASN A 182 10.78 -3.42 -17.99
N LEU A 183 10.40 -3.53 -16.72
CA LEU A 183 11.27 -3.95 -15.63
C LEU A 183 10.86 -5.36 -15.14
N GLN A 184 11.50 -6.38 -15.69
CA GLN A 184 11.33 -7.78 -15.29
C GLN A 184 12.40 -8.12 -14.25
N ALA A 185 12.10 -7.88 -12.97
CA ALA A 185 13.13 -7.94 -11.94
C ALA A 185 12.67 -8.40 -10.56
N ASP A 186 13.62 -9.00 -9.85
CA ASP A 186 13.50 -9.33 -8.43
C ASP A 186 14.47 -8.47 -7.61
N PHE A 187 14.01 -8.04 -6.43
CA PHE A 187 14.67 -7.12 -5.51
C PHE A 187 14.72 -7.74 -4.11
N THR A 188 15.88 -8.25 -3.73
CA THR A 188 16.08 -8.91 -2.43
C THR A 188 17.15 -8.21 -1.61
N GLU A 189 16.87 -7.95 -0.34
CA GLU A 189 17.84 -7.43 0.62
C GLU A 189 18.54 -6.12 0.19
N ASN A 190 17.93 -5.29 -0.66
CA ASN A 190 18.51 -4.00 -1.05
C ASN A 190 18.29 -2.97 0.05
N ASN A 191 19.28 -2.10 0.25
CA ASN A 191 19.35 -1.24 1.41
C ASN A 191 19.55 0.23 1.05
N VAL A 192 18.87 1.09 1.78
CA VAL A 192 19.14 2.52 1.84
C VAL A 192 19.50 2.87 3.26
N ILE A 193 20.62 3.58 3.42
CA ILE A 193 21.14 4.04 4.69
C ILE A 193 21.31 5.57 4.61
N GLY A 194 20.30 6.29 5.10
CA GLY A 194 20.23 7.75 5.09
C GLY A 194 20.81 8.41 6.35
N ASP A 195 21.26 9.66 6.27
CA ASP A 195 21.49 10.47 7.48
C ASP A 195 20.24 11.22 7.92
N LEU A 196 19.76 12.13 7.07
CA LEU A 196 18.51 12.84 7.28
C LEU A 196 17.33 12.11 6.66
N ALA A 197 17.51 11.60 5.44
CA ALA A 197 16.49 10.81 4.77
C ALA A 197 17.02 9.58 4.05
N GLY A 198 16.26 8.50 4.15
CA GLY A 198 16.46 7.27 3.38
C GLY A 198 15.15 6.87 2.73
N ALA A 199 15.14 6.67 1.40
CA ALA A 199 13.92 6.26 0.72
C ALA A 199 14.12 5.27 -0.43
N GLY A 200 13.15 4.37 -0.60
CA GLY A 200 13.15 3.35 -1.66
C GLY A 200 14.27 2.34 -1.45
N GLY A 201 14.14 1.45 -0.46
CA GLY A 201 15.20 0.46 -0.16
C GLY A 201 15.62 -0.39 -1.37
N ALA A 202 14.69 -0.61 -2.31
CA ALA A 202 15.01 -1.12 -3.65
C ALA A 202 14.94 -0.01 -4.71
N ILE A 203 13.75 0.58 -4.93
CA ILE A 203 13.49 1.50 -6.04
C ILE A 203 13.13 2.88 -5.49
N TYR A 204 13.77 3.92 -6.02
CA TYR A 204 13.32 5.29 -5.86
C TYR A 204 12.98 5.88 -7.22
N ASN A 205 11.69 6.05 -7.50
CA ASN A 205 11.19 6.74 -8.68
C ASN A 205 10.77 8.17 -8.30
N LYS A 206 11.61 9.15 -8.61
CA LYS A 206 11.41 10.54 -8.18
C LYS A 206 10.22 11.19 -8.89
N ASP A 207 10.34 11.34 -10.20
CA ASP A 207 9.41 12.00 -11.12
C ASP A 207 9.38 11.33 -12.50
N GLY A 208 10.14 10.24 -12.67
CA GLY A 208 10.18 9.46 -13.90
C GLY A 208 9.00 8.49 -14.05
N VAL A 209 9.07 7.68 -15.12
CA VAL A 209 8.02 6.72 -15.49
C VAL A 209 8.58 5.30 -15.52
N ILE A 210 8.00 4.41 -14.72
CA ILE A 210 8.20 2.97 -14.86
C ILE A 210 6.88 2.36 -15.34
N ASN A 211 6.86 1.83 -16.56
CA ASN A 211 5.62 1.35 -17.16
C ASN A 211 5.17 0.02 -16.54
N ASN A 212 6.03 -0.99 -16.50
CA ASN A 212 5.67 -2.29 -15.94
C ASN A 212 6.79 -2.85 -15.07
N ILE A 213 6.40 -3.39 -13.91
CA ILE A 213 7.26 -4.19 -13.03
C ILE A 213 6.66 -5.59 -12.92
N SER A 214 7.43 -6.62 -13.28
CA SER A 214 7.07 -8.04 -13.16
C SER A 214 8.27 -8.88 -12.76
N GLY A 215 8.09 -10.18 -12.54
CA GLY A 215 9.17 -11.08 -12.13
C GLY A 215 10.29 -11.20 -13.15
N TYR A 216 11.47 -11.57 -12.67
CA TYR A 216 12.62 -11.88 -13.53
C TYR A 216 12.28 -12.95 -14.57
N GLU A 217 11.56 -13.99 -14.14
CA GLU A 217 11.00 -15.00 -15.03
C GLU A 217 9.69 -14.51 -15.68
N GLU A 218 9.56 -14.75 -16.99
CA GLU A 218 8.37 -14.36 -17.74
C GLU A 218 7.09 -14.94 -17.11
N GLY A 219 6.07 -14.09 -16.95
CA GLY A 219 4.79 -14.47 -16.36
C GLY A 219 4.83 -14.68 -14.83
N LYS A 220 5.97 -14.48 -14.17
CA LYS A 220 6.06 -14.49 -12.70
C LYS A 220 5.87 -13.09 -12.11
N ARG A 221 5.64 -13.07 -10.81
CA ARG A 221 5.54 -11.85 -10.00
C ARG A 221 6.92 -11.45 -9.50
N ALA A 222 7.24 -10.16 -9.55
CA ALA A 222 8.47 -9.63 -8.95
C ALA A 222 8.52 -9.94 -7.46
N GLN A 223 9.70 -10.27 -6.96
CA GLN A 223 9.93 -10.44 -5.54
C GLN A 223 10.53 -9.17 -4.96
N PHE A 224 9.84 -8.49 -4.07
CA PHE A 224 10.39 -7.45 -3.21
C PHE A 224 10.49 -8.01 -1.80
N SER A 225 11.65 -8.57 -1.47
CA SER A 225 11.85 -9.29 -0.21
C SER A 225 12.95 -8.68 0.64
N ASP A 226 12.64 -8.38 1.90
CA ASP A 226 13.59 -7.87 2.90
C ASP A 226 14.37 -6.61 2.47
N ASN A 227 13.83 -5.81 1.55
CA ASN A 227 14.41 -4.51 1.24
C ASN A 227 14.19 -3.55 2.40
N THR A 228 15.20 -2.75 2.70
CA THR A 228 15.21 -1.89 3.88
C THR A 228 15.58 -0.46 3.53
N ALA A 229 14.76 0.49 3.96
CA ALA A 229 15.15 1.88 4.11
C ALA A 229 15.37 2.16 5.60
N THR A 230 16.50 2.74 5.95
CA THR A 230 16.84 3.11 7.33
C THR A 230 17.62 4.42 7.36
N ILE A 231 17.74 5.00 8.55
CA ILE A 231 18.67 6.10 8.81
C ILE A 231 19.57 5.86 10.02
N GLY A 232 20.59 6.70 10.16
CA GLY A 232 21.57 6.65 11.24
C GLY A 232 21.07 7.17 12.56
N ASP A 233 21.88 6.98 13.60
CA ASP A 233 21.61 7.62 14.88
C ASP A 233 21.89 9.13 14.79
N LEU A 234 21.03 9.93 15.42
CA LEU A 234 21.25 11.38 15.49
C LEU A 234 22.43 11.66 16.43
N GLU A 235 23.39 12.47 15.99
CA GLU A 235 24.48 12.88 16.85
C GLU A 235 24.00 13.79 18.00
N SER A 236 24.65 13.65 19.16
CA SER A 236 24.39 14.48 20.34
C SER A 236 24.60 15.97 20.03
N GLY A 237 23.54 16.77 20.16
CA GLY A 237 23.58 18.22 19.95
C GLY A 237 23.30 18.68 18.51
N ALA A 238 22.94 17.78 17.60
CA ALA A 238 22.35 18.16 16.32
C ALA A 238 20.97 18.81 16.54
N THR A 239 20.66 19.87 15.80
CA THR A 239 19.29 20.39 15.70
C THR A 239 18.64 19.66 14.53
N PRO A 240 17.76 18.68 14.77
CA PRO A 240 17.24 17.91 13.67
C PRO A 240 16.34 18.80 12.79
N GLY A 241 16.65 18.84 11.49
CA GLY A 241 15.59 18.96 10.50
C GLY A 241 14.63 17.77 10.62
N VAL A 242 13.45 17.85 10.00
CA VAL A 242 12.52 16.72 9.99
C VAL A 242 13.19 15.52 9.29
N ARG A 243 13.50 14.45 10.03
CA ARG A 243 14.12 13.23 9.51
C ARG A 243 13.05 12.30 8.95
N SER A 244 13.33 11.60 7.86
CA SER A 244 12.33 10.75 7.20
C SER A 244 12.86 9.44 6.62
N VAL A 245 12.12 8.36 6.81
CA VAL A 245 12.34 7.08 6.13
C VAL A 245 11.10 6.73 5.35
N GLN A 246 11.23 6.52 4.03
CA GLN A 246 10.07 6.40 3.14
C GLN A 246 10.19 5.22 2.18
N GLY A 247 9.24 4.28 2.21
CA GLY A 247 9.21 3.16 1.28
C GLY A 247 10.38 2.20 1.47
N GLY A 248 10.24 1.20 2.35
CA GLY A 248 11.28 0.19 2.58
C GLY A 248 11.68 -0.60 1.32
N ALA A 249 10.79 -0.70 0.33
CA ALA A 249 11.08 -1.24 -0.98
C ALA A 249 11.00 -0.14 -2.07
N ILE A 250 9.86 0.53 -2.20
CA ILE A 250 9.61 1.47 -3.29
C ILE A 250 9.23 2.85 -2.74
N TYR A 251 9.91 3.88 -3.24
CA TYR A 251 9.42 5.25 -3.21
C TYR A 251 8.96 5.66 -4.60
N ASN A 252 7.78 6.25 -4.73
CA ASN A 252 7.24 6.77 -5.98
C ASN A 252 6.68 8.18 -5.81
N GLY A 253 7.34 9.17 -6.41
CA GLY A 253 6.79 10.50 -6.68
C GLY A 253 6.38 10.72 -8.14
N GLY A 254 6.78 9.82 -9.04
CA GLY A 254 6.41 9.85 -10.47
C GLY A 254 5.25 8.90 -10.78
N VAL A 255 5.37 8.18 -11.90
CA VAL A 255 4.35 7.22 -12.35
C VAL A 255 4.91 5.81 -12.40
N ILE A 256 4.24 4.88 -11.73
CA ILE A 256 4.45 3.44 -11.91
C ILE A 256 3.14 2.80 -12.38
N ASN A 257 3.05 2.52 -13.68
CA ASN A 257 1.77 2.19 -14.31
C ASN A 257 1.23 0.82 -13.92
N THR A 258 2.07 -0.20 -13.77
CA THR A 258 1.64 -1.53 -13.31
C THR A 258 2.76 -2.24 -12.58
N VAL A 259 2.42 -2.81 -11.42
CA VAL A 259 3.30 -3.68 -10.62
C VAL A 259 2.59 -4.99 -10.38
N ASN A 260 3.20 -6.09 -10.79
CA ASN A 260 2.78 -7.46 -10.44
C ASN A 260 3.88 -8.11 -9.59
N ALA A 261 3.66 -8.14 -8.28
CA ALA A 261 4.75 -8.39 -7.32
C ALA A 261 4.28 -8.92 -5.96
N GLU A 262 5.16 -9.61 -5.28
CA GLU A 262 5.05 -9.95 -3.86
C GLU A 262 6.00 -9.06 -3.05
N PHE A 263 5.45 -8.35 -2.05
CA PHE A 263 6.19 -7.52 -1.10
C PHE A 263 6.22 -8.24 0.24
N SER A 264 7.35 -8.86 0.58
CA SER A 264 7.50 -9.62 1.82
C SER A 264 8.60 -9.07 2.72
N GLY A 265 8.28 -8.80 3.98
CA GLY A 265 9.29 -8.48 5.00
C GLY A 265 10.08 -7.19 4.74
N ASN A 266 9.59 -6.28 3.87
CA ASN A 266 10.25 -5.00 3.61
C ASN A 266 10.07 -4.05 4.79
N LYS A 267 11.07 -3.21 5.04
CA LYS A 267 11.18 -2.45 6.28
C LYS A 267 11.53 -0.99 6.03
N ALA A 268 10.74 -0.09 6.59
CA ALA A 268 11.12 1.30 6.81
C ALA A 268 11.43 1.47 8.31
N LEU A 269 12.70 1.68 8.65
CA LEU A 269 13.19 1.71 10.02
C LEU A 269 13.76 3.09 10.37
N GLY A 270 12.96 3.89 11.06
CA GLY A 270 13.39 5.15 11.64
C GLY A 270 14.07 4.99 13.00
N LYS A 271 14.89 5.97 13.35
CA LYS A 271 15.49 6.10 14.67
C LYS A 271 14.64 7.03 15.53
N ALA A 272 15.20 7.52 16.64
CA ALA A 272 14.55 8.56 17.42
C ALA A 272 14.25 9.78 16.55
N ASP A 273 13.13 10.45 16.83
CA ASP A 273 12.70 11.68 16.17
C ASP A 273 12.65 11.58 14.63
N THR A 274 12.09 10.49 14.11
CA THR A 274 12.03 10.19 12.67
C THR A 274 10.61 9.92 12.20
N ASN A 275 10.22 10.54 11.08
CA ASN A 275 9.00 10.17 10.36
C ASN A 275 9.25 8.92 9.54
N VAL A 276 8.36 7.94 9.64
CA VAL A 276 8.48 6.67 8.91
C VAL A 276 7.20 6.43 8.14
N GLU A 277 7.30 6.26 6.84
CA GLU A 277 6.16 6.27 5.93
C GLU A 277 6.28 5.13 4.90
N GLY A 278 5.40 4.14 4.97
CA GLY A 278 5.36 3.04 4.01
C GLY A 278 6.46 2.01 4.27
N GLY A 279 6.14 0.96 5.03
CA GLY A 279 7.10 -0.10 5.32
C GLY A 279 7.61 -0.82 4.07
N ALA A 280 6.78 -0.93 3.04
CA ALA A 280 7.19 -1.37 1.70
C ALA A 280 7.15 -0.21 0.69
N VAL A 281 6.04 0.53 0.62
CA VAL A 281 5.77 1.47 -0.46
C VAL A 281 5.41 2.84 0.09
N TYR A 282 6.09 3.86 -0.42
CA TYR A 282 5.67 5.25 -0.32
C TYR A 282 5.22 5.74 -1.70
N ASN A 283 4.00 6.28 -1.79
CA ASN A 283 3.45 6.83 -3.03
C ASN A 283 2.94 8.25 -2.85
N SER A 284 3.58 9.23 -3.49
CA SER A 284 3.07 10.59 -3.68
C SER A 284 2.66 10.87 -5.13
N GLY A 285 2.99 9.98 -6.06
CA GLY A 285 2.59 10.04 -7.46
C GLY A 285 1.41 9.12 -7.80
N VAL A 286 1.48 8.45 -8.95
CA VAL A 286 0.46 7.50 -9.43
C VAL A 286 1.03 6.08 -9.47
N MET A 287 0.31 5.13 -8.89
CA MET A 287 0.76 3.74 -8.83
C MET A 287 -0.40 2.74 -8.94
N THR A 288 -0.22 1.70 -9.76
CA THR A 288 -1.18 0.58 -9.82
C THR A 288 -0.51 -0.77 -9.57
N PHE A 289 -1.08 -1.54 -8.66
CA PHE A 289 -0.73 -2.92 -8.38
C PHE A 289 -1.76 -3.87 -8.97
N LYS A 290 -1.31 -5.00 -9.50
CA LYS A 290 -2.14 -6.04 -10.07
C LYS A 290 -1.65 -7.41 -9.62
N ASP A 291 -2.54 -8.20 -9.01
CA ASP A 291 -2.26 -9.54 -8.51
C ASP A 291 -1.08 -9.58 -7.51
N SER A 292 -0.91 -8.48 -6.77
CA SER A 292 0.17 -8.29 -5.79
C SER A 292 -0.20 -8.66 -4.35
N ASP A 293 0.76 -9.18 -3.61
CA ASP A 293 0.59 -9.49 -2.18
C ASP A 293 1.54 -8.65 -1.32
N PHE A 294 1.04 -8.15 -0.19
CA PHE A 294 1.81 -7.41 0.81
C PHE A 294 1.79 -8.17 2.12
N LYS A 295 2.94 -8.75 2.48
CA LYS A 295 3.09 -9.63 3.63
C LYS A 295 4.17 -9.17 4.59
N ASP A 296 3.81 -9.05 5.87
CA ASP A 296 4.76 -8.84 6.97
C ASP A 296 5.68 -7.62 6.77
N ASN A 297 5.22 -6.59 6.07
CA ASN A 297 5.97 -5.35 5.88
C ASN A 297 5.84 -4.46 7.12
N ILE A 298 6.91 -3.71 7.43
CA ILE A 298 7.04 -3.00 8.71
C ILE A 298 7.44 -1.55 8.49
N ALA A 299 6.61 -0.64 9.00
CA ALA A 299 7.00 0.74 9.28
C ALA A 299 7.24 0.88 10.80
N GLN A 300 8.47 1.18 11.18
CA GLN A 300 8.83 1.33 12.59
C GLN A 300 9.67 2.58 12.82
N THR A 301 9.23 3.43 13.75
CA THR A 301 10.03 4.54 14.26
C THR A 301 10.45 4.30 15.71
N GLY A 302 11.55 4.95 16.12
CA GLY A 302 12.06 4.89 17.48
C GLY A 302 11.21 5.69 18.49
N SER A 303 11.81 6.02 19.63
CA SER A 303 11.19 6.97 20.58
C SER A 303 11.19 8.38 19.99
N GLY A 304 10.05 9.07 20.01
CA GLY A 304 9.96 10.45 19.52
C GLY A 304 9.68 11.48 20.62
N LYS A 305 10.15 12.71 20.38
CA LYS A 305 9.70 13.97 20.98
C LYS A 305 9.18 14.86 19.85
N GLY A 306 8.06 15.56 20.06
CA GLY A 306 7.50 16.48 19.04
C GLY A 306 6.55 15.81 18.03
N SER A 307 6.52 16.30 16.79
CA SER A 307 5.53 15.95 15.75
C SER A 307 6.03 14.86 14.79
N VAL A 308 6.53 13.75 15.33
CA VAL A 308 7.00 12.61 14.52
C VAL A 308 5.99 11.47 14.48
N HIS A 309 6.05 10.60 13.47
CA HIS A 309 5.06 9.53 13.27
C HIS A 309 5.61 8.28 12.58
N ALA A 310 4.85 7.18 12.66
CA ALA A 310 4.99 6.03 11.78
C ALA A 310 3.66 5.74 11.08
N TYR A 311 3.62 5.70 9.76
CA TYR A 311 2.40 5.54 8.97
C TYR A 311 2.55 4.49 7.87
N GLY A 312 1.52 3.66 7.68
CA GLY A 312 1.44 2.73 6.55
C GLY A 312 2.40 1.55 6.69
N GLY A 313 1.97 0.46 7.33
CA GLY A 313 2.86 -0.68 7.61
C GLY A 313 3.33 -1.37 6.33
N ALA A 314 2.49 -1.43 5.31
CA ALA A 314 2.90 -1.73 3.95
C ALA A 314 3.03 -0.44 3.12
N VAL A 315 1.99 0.39 3.11
CA VAL A 315 1.83 1.46 2.12
C VAL A 315 1.51 2.78 2.80
N TYR A 316 2.27 3.82 2.47
CA TYR A 316 1.88 5.20 2.65
C TYR A 316 1.49 5.79 1.29
N ASN A 317 0.34 6.47 1.24
CA ASN A 317 -0.16 7.13 0.05
C ASN A 317 -0.50 8.60 0.32
N SER A 318 0.00 9.51 -0.50
CA SER A 318 -0.45 10.91 -0.61
C SER A 318 -0.87 11.29 -2.04
N GLY A 319 -0.67 10.39 -3.01
CA GLY A 319 -1.12 10.53 -4.39
C GLY A 319 -2.32 9.65 -4.72
N THR A 320 -2.31 9.04 -5.92
CA THR A 320 -3.33 8.08 -6.37
C THR A 320 -2.75 6.68 -6.40
N ILE A 321 -3.41 5.74 -5.73
CA ILE A 321 -2.98 4.35 -5.70
C ILE A 321 -4.15 3.40 -5.99
N THR A 322 -3.88 2.41 -6.84
CA THR A 322 -4.86 1.39 -7.24
C THR A 322 -4.33 0.00 -6.97
N PHE A 323 -5.17 -0.86 -6.41
CA PHE A 323 -4.88 -2.27 -6.14
C PHE A 323 -5.94 -3.12 -6.82
N ILE A 324 -5.51 -3.99 -7.73
CA ILE A 324 -6.38 -4.93 -8.44
C ILE A 324 -6.01 -6.34 -8.00
N ASN A 325 -6.95 -7.06 -7.37
CA ASN A 325 -6.75 -8.42 -6.88
C ASN A 325 -5.55 -8.56 -5.93
N SER A 326 -5.31 -7.55 -5.09
CA SER A 326 -4.20 -7.55 -4.14
C SER A 326 -4.62 -7.92 -2.73
N ASN A 327 -3.70 -8.54 -1.98
CA ASN A 327 -3.90 -8.94 -0.58
C ASN A 327 -2.91 -8.27 0.37
N PHE A 328 -3.35 -8.09 1.62
CA PHE A 328 -2.55 -7.50 2.68
C PHE A 328 -2.65 -8.35 3.94
N SER A 329 -1.52 -8.90 4.39
CA SER A 329 -1.45 -9.74 5.58
C SER A 329 -0.26 -9.44 6.47
N GLY A 330 -0.48 -9.38 7.78
CA GLY A 330 0.63 -9.29 8.75
C GLY A 330 1.38 -7.95 8.76
N ASN A 331 0.95 -6.96 7.96
CA ASN A 331 1.64 -5.69 7.87
C ASN A 331 1.45 -4.89 9.16
N LYS A 332 2.53 -4.20 9.57
CA LYS A 332 2.61 -3.59 10.89
C LYS A 332 3.16 -2.17 10.84
N VAL A 333 2.55 -1.32 11.66
CA VAL A 333 3.14 -0.05 12.10
C VAL A 333 3.47 -0.10 13.59
N SER A 334 4.62 0.44 13.98
CA SER A 334 4.93 0.70 15.40
C SER A 334 5.73 1.97 15.62
N GLY A 335 5.44 2.65 16.72
CA GLY A 335 6.15 3.83 17.19
C GLY A 335 6.03 3.97 18.69
N THR A 336 7.06 4.46 19.36
CA THR A 336 7.06 4.61 20.82
C THR A 336 6.88 6.08 21.20
N GLY A 337 5.75 6.41 21.83
CA GLY A 337 5.45 7.78 22.24
C GLY A 337 5.04 8.71 21.10
N VAL A 338 4.62 8.15 19.95
CA VAL A 338 4.30 8.89 18.73
C VAL A 338 3.06 8.30 18.05
N PRO A 339 2.34 9.07 17.22
CA PRO A 339 1.27 8.54 16.37
C PRO A 339 1.76 7.39 15.48
N ALA A 340 1.01 6.28 15.52
CA ALA A 340 1.13 5.14 14.61
C ALA A 340 -0.23 4.86 13.97
N GLN A 341 -0.34 4.83 12.65
CA GLN A 341 -1.61 4.65 11.93
C GLN A 341 -1.46 3.87 10.62
N GLY A 342 -2.51 3.16 10.21
CA GLY A 342 -2.58 2.45 8.92
C GLY A 342 -1.75 1.18 8.90
N GLY A 343 -2.22 0.10 9.54
CA GLY A 343 -1.45 -1.15 9.67
C GLY A 343 -1.04 -1.75 8.33
N ALA A 344 -1.93 -1.73 7.34
CA ALA A 344 -1.58 -1.98 5.94
C ALA A 344 -1.33 -0.68 5.18
N ILE A 345 -2.36 0.18 5.10
CA ILE A 345 -2.36 1.39 4.27
C ILE A 345 -2.65 2.61 5.14
N TYR A 346 -1.84 3.66 4.98
CA TYR A 346 -2.16 5.01 5.42
C TYR A 346 -2.34 5.91 4.20
N SER A 347 -3.43 6.68 4.15
CA SER A 347 -3.65 7.69 3.09
C SER A 347 -3.74 9.10 3.67
N ALA A 348 -2.89 10.00 3.18
CA ALA A 348 -2.78 11.41 3.52
C ALA A 348 -3.51 12.30 2.51
N GLY A 349 -4.84 12.17 2.39
CA GLY A 349 -5.64 12.97 1.46
C GLY A 349 -5.64 12.51 0.00
N GLY A 350 -4.94 11.40 -0.30
CA GLY A 350 -4.92 10.79 -1.62
C GLY A 350 -6.12 9.89 -1.92
N GLU A 351 -6.20 9.41 -3.16
CA GLU A 351 -7.21 8.46 -3.63
C GLU A 351 -6.70 7.01 -3.51
N VAL A 352 -7.49 6.15 -2.87
CA VAL A 352 -7.20 4.72 -2.74
C VAL A 352 -8.29 3.92 -3.43
N ASN A 353 -7.91 3.17 -4.47
CA ASN A 353 -8.80 2.30 -5.23
C ASN A 353 -8.49 0.83 -4.92
N ILE A 354 -9.43 0.12 -4.28
CA ILE A 354 -9.35 -1.34 -4.06
C ILE A 354 -10.35 -2.02 -4.97
N ILE A 355 -9.86 -2.83 -5.90
CA ILE A 355 -10.64 -3.48 -6.94
C ILE A 355 -10.43 -4.99 -6.86
N ALA A 356 -11.52 -5.72 -6.59
CA ALA A 356 -11.58 -7.16 -6.76
C ALA A 356 -12.25 -7.45 -8.11
N GLN A 357 -11.56 -8.16 -8.99
CA GLN A 357 -12.00 -8.48 -10.35
C GLN A 357 -11.72 -9.96 -10.66
N GLY A 358 -12.74 -10.81 -10.58
CA GLY A 358 -12.61 -12.25 -10.79
C GLY A 358 -11.93 -13.00 -9.65
N LYS A 359 -11.33 -12.29 -8.70
CA LYS A 359 -10.62 -12.82 -7.53
C LYS A 359 -10.91 -11.96 -6.31
N ASN A 360 -10.55 -12.48 -5.14
CA ASN A 360 -10.70 -11.74 -3.89
C ASN A 360 -9.49 -10.83 -3.63
N SER A 361 -9.75 -9.67 -3.03
CA SER A 361 -8.76 -8.82 -2.36
C SER A 361 -9.01 -8.86 -0.86
N THR A 362 -8.06 -9.38 -0.09
CA THR A 362 -8.24 -9.62 1.35
C THR A 362 -7.28 -8.81 2.20
N PHE A 363 -7.81 -8.19 3.26
CA PHE A 363 -7.04 -7.54 4.32
C PHE A 363 -7.22 -8.31 5.63
N SER A 364 -6.15 -8.93 6.14
CA SER A 364 -6.20 -9.74 7.35
C SER A 364 -4.94 -9.71 8.20
N GLY A 365 -5.09 -9.52 9.51
CA GLY A 365 -3.94 -9.56 10.43
C GLY A 365 -3.02 -8.36 10.27
N ASN A 366 -3.51 -7.24 9.76
CA ASN A 366 -2.78 -5.97 9.69
C ASN A 366 -3.04 -5.17 10.96
N TYR A 367 -2.00 -4.56 11.52
CA TYR A 367 -2.10 -3.98 12.85
C TYR A 367 -1.22 -2.75 13.07
N VAL A 368 -1.73 -1.88 13.93
CA VAL A 368 -1.02 -0.75 14.51
C VAL A 368 -0.70 -1.12 15.95
N SER A 369 0.58 -1.31 16.27
CA SER A 369 1.05 -1.80 17.57
C SER A 369 0.46 -3.16 17.96
N LYS A 370 -0.73 -3.20 18.56
CA LYS A 370 -1.47 -4.44 18.91
C LYS A 370 -2.94 -4.41 18.47
N SER A 371 -3.38 -3.33 17.82
CA SER A 371 -4.77 -3.13 17.40
C SER A 371 -4.91 -3.42 15.92
N SER A 372 -5.91 -4.23 15.56
CA SER A 372 -6.23 -4.51 14.17
C SER A 372 -6.65 -3.24 13.44
N ASN A 373 -5.98 -2.96 12.32
CA ASN A 373 -6.27 -1.85 11.42
C ASN A 373 -5.63 -2.13 10.05
N ALA A 374 -6.44 -2.25 9.01
CA ALA A 374 -5.99 -2.32 7.64
C ALA A 374 -5.68 -0.93 7.10
N ILE A 375 -6.68 -0.05 7.08
CA ILE A 375 -6.58 1.25 6.40
C ILE A 375 -6.83 2.38 7.40
N TYR A 376 -6.00 3.42 7.32
CA TYR A 376 -6.25 4.71 7.95
C TYR A 376 -6.33 5.81 6.87
N MET A 377 -7.47 6.49 6.79
CA MET A 377 -7.71 7.60 5.86
C MET A 377 -7.69 8.94 6.61
N GLN A 378 -6.63 9.73 6.45
CA GLN A 378 -6.58 11.06 7.06
C GLN A 378 -7.56 12.04 6.40
N ASP A 379 -7.74 11.90 5.08
CA ASP A 379 -8.67 12.63 4.21
C ASP A 379 -8.75 11.87 2.87
N GLY A 380 -9.49 12.38 1.89
CA GLY A 380 -9.52 11.87 0.52
C GLY A 380 -10.67 10.90 0.24
N THR A 381 -10.45 9.97 -0.70
CA THR A 381 -11.47 9.02 -1.15
C THR A 381 -10.98 7.59 -1.09
N LEU A 382 -11.78 6.71 -0.49
CA LEU A 382 -11.61 5.26 -0.53
C LEU A 382 -12.69 4.66 -1.44
N ASN A 383 -12.28 4.10 -2.56
CA ASN A 383 -13.15 3.41 -3.50
C ASN A 383 -12.98 1.89 -3.34
N LEU A 384 -14.04 1.20 -2.95
CA LEU A 384 -14.08 -0.25 -2.86
C LEU A 384 -14.97 -0.80 -3.97
N THR A 385 -14.40 -1.64 -4.83
CA THR A 385 -15.07 -2.07 -6.06
C THR A 385 -15.01 -3.58 -6.23
N ALA A 386 -16.18 -4.21 -6.37
CA ALA A 386 -16.33 -5.62 -6.69
C ALA A 386 -16.77 -5.80 -8.16
N LYS A 387 -16.04 -6.59 -8.93
CA LYS A 387 -16.29 -6.87 -10.35
C LYS A 387 -16.09 -8.34 -10.65
N GLU A 388 -16.76 -8.82 -11.68
CA GLU A 388 -16.60 -10.19 -12.19
C GLU A 388 -16.63 -11.23 -11.05
N GLU A 389 -17.55 -11.06 -10.10
CA GLU A 389 -17.70 -11.93 -8.91
C GLU A 389 -16.55 -11.90 -7.89
N GLY A 390 -15.54 -11.05 -8.06
CA GLY A 390 -14.47 -10.84 -7.08
C GLY A 390 -14.94 -10.07 -5.85
N ASN A 391 -14.45 -10.45 -4.67
CA ASN A 391 -14.81 -9.82 -3.40
C ASN A 391 -13.70 -8.95 -2.81
N VAL A 392 -14.06 -7.82 -2.20
CA VAL A 392 -13.15 -7.10 -1.30
C VAL A 392 -13.50 -7.47 0.13
N ILE A 393 -12.55 -8.04 0.88
CA ILE A 393 -12.82 -8.64 2.20
C ILE A 393 -11.93 -7.99 3.26
N PHE A 394 -12.54 -7.36 4.25
CA PHE A 394 -11.86 -6.80 5.41
C PHE A 394 -12.09 -7.67 6.63
N LYS A 395 -11.00 -8.29 7.11
CA LYS A 395 -10.90 -8.94 8.42
C LYS A 395 -10.18 -8.07 9.45
N ASP A 396 -9.87 -6.83 9.08
CA ASP A 396 -9.28 -5.79 9.93
C ASP A 396 -10.11 -4.50 9.87
N ASN A 397 -9.90 -3.60 10.84
CA ASN A 397 -10.63 -2.33 10.90
C ASN A 397 -10.19 -1.34 9.81
N ILE A 398 -11.11 -0.49 9.40
CA ILE A 398 -10.82 0.74 8.63
C ILE A 398 -11.11 1.92 9.55
N SER A 399 -10.24 2.91 9.56
CA SER A 399 -10.46 4.13 10.33
C SER A 399 -10.03 5.34 9.53
N GLY A 400 -10.31 6.51 10.07
CA GLY A 400 -9.80 7.75 9.52
C GLY A 400 -9.60 8.80 10.58
N PHE A 401 -9.23 10.00 10.16
CA PHE A 401 -9.13 11.13 11.06
C PHE A 401 -10.52 11.57 11.51
N GLY A 402 -10.78 11.42 12.81
CA GLY A 402 -12.02 11.80 13.47
C GLY A 402 -11.72 12.78 14.60
N TYR A 403 -12.44 13.89 14.60
CA TYR A 403 -12.35 14.98 15.55
C TYR A 403 -12.59 14.58 17.04
N GLU A 404 -11.90 15.25 18.00
CA GLU A 404 -12.09 15.12 19.45
C GLU A 404 -13.01 16.20 20.04
N ALA A 405 -14.07 15.84 20.78
CA ALA A 405 -15.05 16.75 21.38
C ALA A 405 -14.45 18.00 22.10
N GLY A 406 -14.96 19.21 21.80
CA GLY A 406 -14.65 20.46 22.56
C GLY A 406 -14.21 21.74 21.81
N LYS A 407 -14.19 21.75 20.48
CA LYS A 407 -13.61 22.75 19.54
C LYS A 407 -14.46 22.98 18.27
N GLY A 408 -15.69 22.47 18.23
CA GLY A 408 -16.74 23.06 17.38
C GLY A 408 -16.71 22.80 15.87
N ASN A 409 -16.01 21.79 15.34
CA ASN A 409 -16.24 21.30 13.97
C ASN A 409 -15.93 19.79 13.86
N TYR A 410 -16.96 18.98 13.60
CA TYR A 410 -16.81 17.57 13.25
C TYR A 410 -16.19 17.48 11.85
N VAL A 411 -14.87 17.36 11.76
CA VAL A 411 -14.24 17.00 10.49
C VAL A 411 -14.06 15.48 10.49
N ARG A 412 -15.05 14.78 9.93
CA ARG A 412 -14.82 13.44 9.36
C ARG A 412 -14.42 13.68 7.92
N ASN A 413 -13.34 13.03 7.50
CA ASN A 413 -12.57 13.58 6.40
C ASN A 413 -12.74 12.80 5.10
N TYR A 414 -12.87 11.47 5.13
CA TYR A 414 -12.84 10.69 3.90
C TYR A 414 -14.22 10.25 3.39
N VAL A 415 -14.34 10.20 2.07
CA VAL A 415 -15.51 9.61 1.38
C VAL A 415 -15.26 8.12 1.16
N LEU A 416 -16.25 7.30 1.46
CA LEU A 416 -16.23 5.87 1.19
C LEU A 416 -17.26 5.54 0.11
N ASN A 417 -16.79 5.07 -1.04
CA ASN A 417 -17.62 4.64 -2.15
C ASN A 417 -17.63 3.12 -2.23
N ILE A 418 -18.82 2.52 -2.21
CA ILE A 418 -19.05 1.10 -2.46
C ILE A 418 -19.57 0.96 -3.89
N ASN A 419 -18.82 0.24 -4.73
CA ASN A 419 -19.08 0.11 -6.15
C ASN A 419 -19.22 -1.37 -6.56
N GLY A 420 -20.02 -1.63 -7.58
CA GLY A 420 -20.16 -2.95 -8.18
C GLY A 420 -20.54 -2.89 -9.66
N ASP A 421 -20.26 -3.96 -10.40
CA ASP A 421 -20.70 -4.14 -11.80
C ASP A 421 -22.00 -4.95 -11.94
N GLY A 422 -22.55 -5.42 -10.81
CA GLY A 422 -23.75 -6.27 -10.76
C GLY A 422 -23.49 -7.76 -10.99
N SER A 423 -22.24 -8.18 -11.20
CA SER A 423 -21.87 -9.60 -11.35
C SER A 423 -22.20 -10.44 -10.12
N GLY A 424 -22.22 -9.83 -8.93
CA GLY A 424 -22.65 -10.45 -7.68
C GLY A 424 -24.17 -10.63 -7.53
N LEU A 425 -24.97 -10.19 -8.50
CA LEU A 425 -26.44 -10.27 -8.45
C LEU A 425 -26.99 -11.43 -9.28
N THR A 426 -28.16 -11.92 -8.88
CA THR A 426 -28.96 -12.90 -9.62
C THR A 426 -30.42 -12.48 -9.62
N TYR A 427 -31.15 -12.82 -10.68
CA TYR A 427 -32.59 -12.62 -10.71
C TYR A 427 -33.29 -13.74 -9.92
N ASP A 428 -34.11 -13.37 -8.95
CA ASP A 428 -34.95 -14.29 -8.19
C ASP A 428 -36.36 -14.29 -8.78
N GLU A 429 -36.70 -15.35 -9.51
CA GLU A 429 -38.00 -15.51 -10.19
C GLU A 429 -39.18 -15.54 -9.22
N LYS A 430 -38.99 -15.94 -7.96
CA LYS A 430 -40.09 -16.06 -6.99
C LYS A 430 -40.60 -14.70 -6.53
N ILE A 431 -39.71 -13.71 -6.50
CA ILE A 431 -40.01 -12.35 -6.05
C ILE A 431 -39.93 -11.31 -7.19
N GLY A 432 -39.46 -11.73 -8.38
CA GLY A 432 -39.38 -10.89 -9.56
C GLY A 432 -38.36 -9.74 -9.45
N LYS A 433 -37.25 -9.95 -8.74
CA LYS A 433 -36.23 -8.92 -8.45
C LYS A 433 -34.81 -9.45 -8.58
N TRP A 434 -33.87 -8.56 -8.89
CA TRP A 434 -32.45 -8.82 -8.74
C TRP A 434 -32.05 -8.75 -7.26
N VAL A 435 -31.26 -9.72 -6.81
CA VAL A 435 -30.77 -9.81 -5.43
C VAL A 435 -29.33 -10.35 -5.41
N PRO A 436 -28.54 -10.06 -4.37
CA PRO A 436 -27.21 -10.64 -4.20
C PRO A 436 -27.24 -12.17 -4.20
N LYS A 437 -26.24 -12.79 -4.85
CA LYS A 437 -26.08 -14.24 -4.90
C LYS A 437 -25.85 -14.82 -3.50
N ARG A 438 -26.35 -16.05 -3.29
CA ARG A 438 -26.10 -16.84 -2.06
C ARG A 438 -24.67 -17.36 -1.97
N SER A 439 -23.91 -17.36 -3.07
CA SER A 439 -22.49 -17.71 -3.11
C SER A 439 -21.58 -16.67 -2.48
N ASN A 440 -22.11 -15.50 -2.08
CA ASN A 440 -21.34 -14.40 -1.49
C ASN A 440 -20.19 -13.95 -2.42
N THR A 441 -20.52 -13.73 -3.70
CA THR A 441 -19.60 -13.25 -4.73
C THR A 441 -19.99 -11.86 -5.22
N GLY A 442 -19.01 -11.07 -5.67
CA GLY A 442 -19.20 -9.68 -6.09
C GLY A 442 -19.60 -8.70 -4.97
N GLU A 443 -19.08 -8.90 -3.75
CA GLU A 443 -19.44 -8.09 -2.57
C GLU A 443 -18.22 -7.41 -1.89
N ILE A 444 -18.50 -6.30 -1.22
CA ILE A 444 -17.58 -5.66 -0.28
C ILE A 444 -17.96 -6.12 1.13
N TYR A 445 -17.13 -6.96 1.74
CA TYR A 445 -17.44 -7.60 3.03
C TYR A 445 -16.63 -7.01 4.19
N PHE A 446 -17.33 -6.35 5.11
CA PHE A 446 -16.80 -5.96 6.41
C PHE A 446 -17.11 -7.08 7.42
N ASN A 447 -16.13 -7.96 7.66
CA ASN A 447 -16.31 -9.19 8.43
C ASN A 447 -16.10 -8.97 9.93
N ASN A 448 -17.13 -8.50 10.63
CA ASN A 448 -17.12 -8.25 12.07
C ASN A 448 -16.06 -7.21 12.47
N LYS A 449 -15.97 -6.14 11.68
CA LYS A 449 -14.98 -5.05 11.85
C LYS A 449 -15.63 -3.70 11.99
N THR A 450 -14.84 -2.77 12.52
CA THR A 450 -15.23 -1.37 12.61
C THR A 450 -14.69 -0.61 11.40
N VAL A 451 -15.56 0.19 10.78
CA VAL A 451 -15.24 1.16 9.73
C VAL A 451 -15.64 2.53 10.24
N ASP A 452 -14.65 3.33 10.62
CA ASP A 452 -14.88 4.55 11.40
C ASP A 452 -14.48 5.83 10.68
N ASN A 453 -15.00 6.95 11.15
CA ASN A 453 -14.68 8.32 10.72
C ASN A 453 -14.95 8.63 9.24
N ILE A 454 -15.98 7.98 8.67
CA ILE A 454 -16.42 8.28 7.31
C ILE A 454 -17.15 9.63 7.28
N LYS A 455 -16.81 10.48 6.32
CA LYS A 455 -17.58 11.67 6.01
C LYS A 455 -18.89 11.28 5.32
N THR A 456 -18.79 10.64 4.17
CA THR A 456 -19.95 10.22 3.40
C THR A 456 -19.76 8.78 2.97
N LEU A 457 -20.73 7.92 3.28
CA LEU A 457 -20.82 6.57 2.77
C LEU A 457 -21.78 6.56 1.60
N ASN A 458 -21.26 6.31 0.40
CA ASN A 458 -22.06 6.16 -0.82
C ASN A 458 -22.20 4.67 -1.16
N LEU A 459 -23.44 4.20 -1.22
CA LEU A 459 -23.79 2.85 -1.65
C LEU A 459 -24.34 2.91 -3.09
N ASN A 460 -23.46 2.74 -4.07
CA ASN A 460 -23.78 2.98 -5.48
C ASN A 460 -24.55 1.83 -6.12
N ASP A 461 -25.25 2.13 -7.23
CA ASP A 461 -26.04 1.15 -7.99
C ASP A 461 -25.22 -0.13 -8.29
N LYS A 462 -25.91 -1.28 -8.25
CA LYS A 462 -25.35 -2.63 -8.47
C LYS A 462 -24.26 -3.08 -7.49
N SER A 463 -23.91 -2.27 -6.49
CA SER A 463 -22.96 -2.67 -5.45
C SER A 463 -23.63 -3.50 -4.36
N VAL A 464 -22.83 -4.31 -3.64
CA VAL A 464 -23.28 -5.06 -2.47
C VAL A 464 -22.32 -4.77 -1.33
N LEU A 465 -22.79 -4.03 -0.32
CA LEU A 465 -22.10 -3.88 0.96
C LEU A 465 -22.60 -4.96 1.92
N HIS A 466 -21.70 -5.83 2.35
CA HIS A 466 -21.99 -6.93 3.26
C HIS A 466 -21.43 -6.64 4.66
N LEU A 467 -22.31 -6.61 5.67
CA LEU A 467 -21.97 -6.43 7.08
C LEU A 467 -22.07 -7.75 7.84
N GLY A 468 -20.96 -8.15 8.48
CA GLY A 468 -20.95 -9.21 9.47
C GLY A 468 -21.77 -8.87 10.73
N LYS A 469 -22.04 -9.88 11.56
CA LYS A 469 -22.91 -9.83 12.75
C LYS A 469 -22.52 -8.79 13.80
N THR A 470 -21.25 -8.40 13.89
CA THR A 470 -20.78 -7.40 14.86
C THR A 470 -20.12 -6.19 14.20
N THR A 471 -20.31 -6.04 12.89
CA THR A 471 -19.74 -4.93 12.13
C THR A 471 -20.34 -3.60 12.58
N GLN A 472 -19.50 -2.57 12.66
CA GLN A 472 -19.95 -1.21 12.95
C GLN A 472 -19.40 -0.28 11.90
N VAL A 473 -20.28 0.50 11.27
CA VAL A 473 -19.91 1.51 10.29
C VAL A 473 -20.35 2.87 10.81
N ASN A 474 -19.44 3.81 10.97
CA ASN A 474 -19.74 5.14 11.50
C ASN A 474 -19.49 6.20 10.43
N THR A 475 -20.55 6.90 10.03
CA THR A 475 -20.51 7.91 8.96
C THR A 475 -21.21 9.22 9.36
N TYR A 476 -20.90 10.32 8.67
CA TYR A 476 -21.65 11.58 8.78
C TYR A 476 -22.90 11.53 7.96
N ASP A 477 -22.75 11.26 6.67
CA ASP A 477 -23.86 11.09 5.76
C ASP A 477 -23.89 9.66 5.19
N PHE A 478 -25.09 9.17 4.92
CA PHE A 478 -25.32 7.93 4.18
C PHE A 478 -26.18 8.20 2.95
N ASN A 479 -25.68 7.80 1.78
CA ASN A 479 -26.37 7.98 0.51
C ASN A 479 -26.64 6.61 -0.12
N GLY A 480 -27.92 6.22 -0.16
CA GLY A 480 -28.41 5.04 -0.86
C GLY A 480 -28.71 5.34 -2.33
N ASN A 481 -27.80 4.95 -3.22
CA ASN A 481 -27.91 5.20 -4.67
C ASN A 481 -28.28 3.93 -5.44
N GLY A 482 -29.14 3.07 -4.88
CA GLY A 482 -29.63 1.85 -5.54
C GLY A 482 -28.76 0.60 -5.32
N GLY A 483 -27.74 0.65 -4.46
CA GLY A 483 -26.99 -0.53 -4.06
C GLY A 483 -27.69 -1.38 -2.99
N PHE A 484 -27.13 -2.57 -2.72
CA PHE A 484 -27.63 -3.51 -1.73
C PHE A 484 -26.85 -3.45 -0.42
N LEU A 485 -27.57 -3.40 0.70
CA LEU A 485 -27.06 -3.63 2.04
C LEU A 485 -27.38 -5.07 2.47
N LYS A 486 -26.37 -5.92 2.52
CA LYS A 486 -26.48 -7.31 2.98
C LYS A 486 -26.03 -7.43 4.43
N ILE A 487 -26.82 -8.09 5.26
CA ILE A 487 -26.61 -8.13 6.72
C ILE A 487 -26.65 -9.57 7.21
N ASP A 488 -25.54 -10.03 7.78
CA ASP A 488 -25.52 -11.26 8.57
C ASP A 488 -26.23 -11.06 9.91
N MET A 489 -27.12 -12.01 10.24
CA MET A 489 -27.94 -11.97 11.44
C MET A 489 -27.84 -13.29 12.22
N ALA A 490 -27.72 -13.17 13.53
CA ALA A 490 -27.94 -14.28 14.46
C ALA A 490 -29.21 -14.01 15.28
N VAL A 491 -30.24 -14.82 15.05
CA VAL A 491 -31.46 -14.80 15.86
C VAL A 491 -31.29 -15.81 16.99
N ASN A 492 -31.15 -15.30 18.21
CA ASN A 492 -30.93 -16.10 19.41
C ASN A 492 -32.23 -16.19 20.21
N LYS A 493 -32.94 -17.30 20.05
CA LYS A 493 -34.14 -17.59 20.82
C LYS A 493 -33.76 -18.30 22.13
N ALA A 494 -33.95 -17.61 23.25
CA ALA A 494 -33.85 -18.20 24.56
C ALA A 494 -35.17 -18.90 24.96
N ASN A 495 -35.14 -19.68 26.04
CA ASN A 495 -36.34 -20.32 26.59
C ASN A 495 -37.41 -19.30 27.03
N ASN A 496 -36.96 -18.14 27.53
CA ASN A 496 -37.81 -16.97 27.79
C ASN A 496 -37.58 -15.93 26.67
N ILE A 497 -38.66 -15.39 26.13
CA ILE A 497 -38.62 -14.43 25.02
C ILE A 497 -37.95 -13.12 25.42
N GLU A 498 -38.03 -12.72 26.69
CA GLU A 498 -37.38 -11.50 27.23
C GLU A 498 -35.84 -11.55 27.13
N ASN A 499 -35.27 -12.75 27.10
CA ASN A 499 -33.83 -12.97 26.93
C ASN A 499 -33.45 -13.29 25.47
N SER A 500 -34.42 -13.27 24.56
CA SER A 500 -34.18 -13.51 23.13
C SER A 500 -33.76 -12.21 22.47
N PHE A 501 -32.77 -12.28 21.58
CA PHE A 501 -32.24 -11.11 20.89
C PHE A 501 -31.81 -11.45 19.46
N VAL A 502 -31.68 -10.42 18.65
CA VAL A 502 -31.13 -10.51 17.30
C VAL A 502 -29.84 -9.70 17.27
N GLN A 503 -28.77 -10.32 16.78
CA GLN A 503 -27.48 -9.67 16.60
C GLN A 503 -27.19 -9.48 15.11
N ASN A 504 -26.74 -8.29 14.74
CA ASN A 504 -26.37 -7.91 13.39
C ASN A 504 -25.40 -6.72 13.40
N GLY A 505 -24.72 -6.51 12.26
CA GLY A 505 -23.94 -5.29 12.03
C GLY A 505 -24.83 -4.05 11.89
N ILE A 506 -24.26 -2.89 12.19
CA ILE A 506 -24.99 -1.62 12.26
C ILE A 506 -24.26 -0.50 11.53
N ILE A 507 -25.03 0.40 10.92
CA ILE A 507 -24.56 1.69 10.38
C ILE A 507 -25.03 2.80 11.33
N ASN A 508 -24.10 3.57 11.86
CA ASN A 508 -24.38 4.77 12.65
C ASN A 508 -24.12 6.00 11.77
N VAL A 509 -25.16 6.79 11.55
CA VAL A 509 -25.16 8.01 10.76
C VAL A 509 -25.38 9.19 11.72
N LEU A 510 -24.55 10.23 11.65
CA LEU A 510 -24.72 11.38 12.57
C LEU A 510 -25.53 12.54 12.01
N ASN A 511 -25.61 12.66 10.69
CA ASN A 511 -26.26 13.77 10.01
C ASN A 511 -27.38 13.25 9.11
N ASP A 512 -27.14 13.06 7.81
CA ASP A 512 -28.23 12.86 6.83
C ASP A 512 -28.24 11.43 6.25
N VAL A 513 -29.44 10.90 6.03
CA VAL A 513 -29.72 9.61 5.40
C VAL A 513 -30.59 9.86 4.18
N THR A 514 -30.06 9.59 2.99
CA THR A 514 -30.76 9.88 1.73
C THR A 514 -30.87 8.68 0.81
N GLY A 515 -31.86 8.73 -0.08
CA GLY A 515 -31.97 7.81 -1.21
C GLY A 515 -32.58 6.44 -0.86
N ASN A 516 -32.50 5.51 -1.81
CA ASN A 516 -33.10 4.18 -1.69
C ASN A 516 -32.03 3.11 -1.54
N THR A 517 -32.22 2.22 -0.57
CA THR A 517 -31.36 1.06 -0.33
C THR A 517 -32.19 -0.21 -0.26
N ASP A 518 -31.80 -1.22 -1.03
CA ASP A 518 -32.36 -2.56 -0.89
C ASP A 518 -31.56 -3.34 0.16
N VAL A 519 -32.26 -4.01 1.07
CA VAL A 519 -31.67 -4.73 2.21
C VAL A 519 -31.88 -6.22 2.03
N VAL A 520 -30.82 -6.99 2.27
CA VAL A 520 -30.82 -8.45 2.18
C VAL A 520 -30.36 -9.02 3.50
N LEU A 521 -31.17 -9.90 4.08
CA LEU A 521 -30.90 -10.46 5.41
C LEU A 521 -30.39 -11.89 5.27
N ASN A 522 -29.29 -12.21 5.92
CA ASN A 522 -28.76 -13.57 6.01
C ASN A 522 -28.89 -14.09 7.44
N SER A 523 -29.94 -14.86 7.72
CA SER A 523 -30.27 -15.37 9.05
C SER A 523 -29.73 -16.78 9.30
N ASN A 524 -29.37 -17.08 10.55
CA ASN A 524 -29.08 -18.44 11.03
C ASN A 524 -30.31 -19.36 11.15
N GLY A 525 -31.50 -18.90 10.72
CA GLY A 525 -32.75 -19.65 10.73
C GLY A 525 -33.51 -19.70 12.04
N GLY A 526 -32.97 -19.09 13.10
CA GLY A 526 -33.74 -18.82 14.32
C GLY A 526 -34.87 -17.83 14.07
N TYR A 527 -35.96 -17.95 14.82
CA TYR A 527 -37.09 -17.02 14.79
C TYR A 527 -37.89 -17.05 16.11
N TYR A 528 -38.47 -15.92 16.48
CA TYR A 528 -39.44 -15.79 17.59
C TYR A 528 -40.39 -14.62 17.33
N SER A 529 -41.58 -14.64 17.95
CA SER A 529 -42.55 -13.55 17.79
C SER A 529 -41.99 -12.24 18.35
N GLY A 530 -42.06 -11.16 17.56
CA GLY A 530 -41.52 -9.85 17.95
C GLY A 530 -40.01 -9.70 17.79
N ALA A 531 -39.31 -10.65 17.18
CA ALA A 531 -37.89 -10.51 16.87
C ALA A 531 -37.65 -9.26 16.03
N ASN A 532 -36.72 -8.42 16.49
CA ASN A 532 -36.35 -7.19 15.83
C ASN A 532 -34.91 -6.81 16.17
N SER A 533 -34.30 -5.99 15.33
CA SER A 533 -33.05 -5.30 15.65
C SER A 533 -32.87 -4.06 14.79
N VAL A 534 -32.12 -3.10 15.30
CA VAL A 534 -31.70 -1.91 14.57
C VAL A 534 -30.53 -2.26 13.66
N PHE A 535 -30.57 -1.82 12.40
CA PHE A 535 -29.44 -1.92 11.48
C PHE A 535 -28.90 -0.56 11.03
N LEU A 536 -29.67 0.51 11.22
CA LEU A 536 -29.20 1.87 10.99
C LEU A 536 -29.72 2.80 12.09
N ARG A 537 -28.81 3.58 12.68
CA ARG A 537 -29.12 4.64 13.66
C ARG A 537 -28.79 5.99 13.07
N ALA A 538 -29.77 6.90 13.06
CA ALA A 538 -29.60 8.26 12.56
C ALA A 538 -30.46 9.24 13.39
N PRO A 539 -30.09 9.53 14.65
CA PRO A 539 -30.93 10.30 15.57
C PRO A 539 -31.09 11.77 15.19
N ASN A 540 -30.21 12.31 14.34
CA ASN A 540 -30.26 13.69 13.88
C ASN A 540 -30.65 13.81 12.39
N ASP A 541 -31.15 12.73 11.79
CA ASP A 541 -31.55 12.74 10.39
C ASP A 541 -32.62 13.79 10.10
N ASP A 542 -32.47 14.47 8.97
CA ASP A 542 -33.46 15.39 8.45
C ASP A 542 -34.44 14.64 7.55
N LEU A 543 -35.64 14.37 8.05
CA LEU A 543 -36.67 13.67 7.28
C LEU A 543 -37.18 14.44 6.04
N SER A 544 -36.65 15.64 5.76
CA SER A 544 -36.93 16.39 4.52
C SER A 544 -36.27 15.77 3.28
N THR A 545 -35.13 15.09 3.46
CA THR A 545 -34.49 14.26 2.44
C THR A 545 -35.08 12.85 2.53
N ALA A 546 -35.67 12.36 1.43
CA ALA A 546 -36.33 11.07 1.45
C ALA A 546 -35.31 9.93 1.53
N SER A 547 -35.46 9.05 2.52
CA SER A 547 -34.79 7.75 2.58
C SER A 547 -35.77 6.59 2.64
N SER A 548 -35.39 5.47 2.03
CA SER A 548 -36.15 4.22 2.13
C SER A 548 -35.24 3.00 2.18
N PHE A 549 -35.60 2.07 3.06
CA PHE A 549 -34.98 0.76 3.15
C PHE A 549 -36.03 -0.31 2.84
N ASN A 550 -35.79 -1.11 1.80
CA ASN A 550 -36.70 -2.15 1.37
C ASN A 550 -36.07 -3.52 1.60
N ILE A 551 -36.71 -4.41 2.36
CA ILE A 551 -36.22 -5.80 2.46
C ILE A 551 -36.47 -6.50 1.12
N ALA A 552 -35.41 -6.69 0.34
CA ALA A 552 -35.47 -7.32 -0.98
C ALA A 552 -35.47 -8.84 -0.90
N ALA A 553 -34.73 -9.41 0.05
CA ALA A 553 -34.71 -10.85 0.31
C ALA A 553 -34.31 -11.17 1.75
N VAL A 554 -34.78 -12.32 2.22
CA VAL A 554 -34.35 -12.92 3.48
C VAL A 554 -33.89 -14.34 3.20
N TYR A 555 -32.66 -14.67 3.57
CA TYR A 555 -32.11 -16.02 3.49
C TYR A 555 -32.08 -16.65 4.88
N GLY A 556 -32.37 -17.95 4.95
CA GLY A 556 -32.34 -18.73 6.19
C GLY A 556 -33.59 -18.60 7.08
N SER A 557 -34.39 -17.53 6.97
CA SER A 557 -35.61 -17.39 7.79
C SER A 557 -36.86 -18.01 7.11
N PRO A 558 -37.75 -18.71 7.83
CA PRO A 558 -39.02 -19.19 7.28
C PRO A 558 -40.10 -18.09 7.15
N TYR A 559 -39.89 -16.94 7.80
CA TYR A 559 -40.82 -15.82 7.84
C TYR A 559 -40.21 -14.58 7.21
N ALA A 560 -41.06 -13.72 6.66
CA ALA A 560 -40.61 -12.47 6.09
C ALA A 560 -40.11 -11.53 7.19
N TRP A 561 -39.30 -10.56 6.77
CA TRP A 561 -38.88 -9.44 7.60
C TRP A 561 -39.19 -8.16 6.85
N VAL A 562 -39.49 -7.11 7.61
CA VAL A 562 -39.80 -5.78 7.07
C VAL A 562 -38.92 -4.73 7.73
N ALA A 563 -38.55 -3.71 6.97
CA ALA A 563 -37.87 -2.54 7.51
C ALA A 563 -38.93 -1.57 8.06
N LYS A 564 -38.73 -1.08 9.28
CA LYS A 564 -39.62 -0.12 9.93
C LYS A 564 -38.81 1.05 10.48
N LEU A 565 -39.28 2.24 10.15
CA LEU A 565 -38.79 3.50 10.69
C LEU A 565 -39.25 3.65 12.15
N ASN A 566 -38.31 4.00 13.03
CA ASN A 566 -38.51 4.35 14.44
C ASN A 566 -39.39 3.36 15.22
N TYR A 567 -39.20 2.05 14.95
CA TYR A 567 -39.94 0.99 15.64
C TYR A 567 -39.64 0.94 17.14
N GLY A 568 -38.50 1.48 17.58
CA GLY A 568 -38.14 1.62 18.99
C GLY A 568 -38.93 2.68 19.74
N GLY A 569 -39.77 3.47 19.06
CA GLY A 569 -40.56 4.55 19.63
C GLY A 569 -39.88 5.93 19.57
N GLU A 570 -38.84 6.07 18.75
CA GLU A 570 -38.16 7.35 18.55
C GLU A 570 -39.06 8.37 17.86
N THR A 571 -38.97 9.62 18.31
CA THR A 571 -39.79 10.74 17.80
C THR A 571 -39.01 11.71 16.92
N VAL A 572 -37.69 11.51 16.78
CA VAL A 572 -36.76 12.33 16.00
C VAL A 572 -35.78 11.45 15.24
N GLY A 573 -35.29 11.94 14.10
CA GLY A 573 -34.37 11.21 13.23
C GLY A 573 -34.98 9.98 12.55
N SER A 574 -34.12 9.16 11.95
CA SER A 574 -34.50 7.98 11.18
C SER A 574 -33.76 6.72 11.63
N ASN A 575 -34.16 6.12 12.74
CA ASN A 575 -33.65 4.81 13.13
C ASN A 575 -34.41 3.72 12.37
N TRP A 576 -33.69 2.82 11.71
CA TRP A 576 -34.29 1.75 10.92
C TRP A 576 -34.08 0.39 11.56
N TYR A 577 -35.21 -0.28 11.76
CA TYR A 577 -35.31 -1.60 12.37
C TYR A 577 -35.71 -2.62 11.33
N MET A 578 -35.13 -3.82 11.42
CA MET A 578 -35.72 -5.00 10.81
C MET A 578 -36.61 -5.68 11.84
N VAL A 579 -37.83 -6.01 11.44
CA VAL A 579 -38.85 -6.62 12.30
C VAL A 579 -39.40 -7.84 11.59
N ILE A 580 -39.47 -8.97 12.31
CA ILE A 580 -40.06 -10.19 11.76
C ILE A 580 -41.57 -10.03 11.55
N ASP A 581 -42.06 -10.55 10.43
CA ASP A 581 -43.48 -10.70 10.14
C ASP A 581 -43.84 -12.19 10.15
N MET A 582 -44.44 -12.64 11.25
CA MET A 582 -44.81 -14.03 11.47
C MET A 582 -46.06 -14.46 10.67
N GLU A 583 -46.79 -13.52 10.08
CA GLU A 583 -47.98 -13.81 9.25
C GLU A 583 -47.58 -14.09 7.80
N THR A 584 -46.47 -13.51 7.34
CA THR A 584 -45.99 -13.67 5.97
C THR A 584 -44.89 -14.72 5.87
N LYS A 585 -45.11 -15.74 5.02
CA LYS A 585 -44.06 -16.73 4.69
C LYS A 585 -42.99 -16.10 3.82
N ASN A 586 -41.72 -16.41 4.11
CA ASN A 586 -40.62 -15.96 3.30
C ASN A 586 -40.54 -16.77 1.99
N PRO A 587 -40.73 -16.14 0.80
CA PRO A 587 -40.60 -16.84 -0.48
C PRO A 587 -39.18 -17.41 -0.71
N ASN A 588 -38.18 -16.82 -0.03
CA ASN A 588 -36.77 -17.15 -0.14
C ASN A 588 -36.26 -18.04 1.02
N GLY A 589 -37.16 -18.49 1.91
CA GLY A 589 -36.83 -19.28 3.11
C GLY A 589 -36.38 -20.72 2.85
N GLY A 590 -36.27 -21.12 1.58
CA GLY A 590 -35.77 -22.43 1.18
C GLY A 590 -34.28 -22.58 1.41
N GLY A 591 -33.91 -23.38 2.41
CA GLY A 591 -32.54 -23.80 2.74
C GLY A 591 -32.54 -24.85 3.86
N THR A 592 -32.93 -26.08 3.51
CA THR A 592 -32.74 -27.37 4.21
C THR A 592 -32.60 -27.36 5.75
N GLY A 593 -33.74 -27.32 6.44
CA GLY A 593 -33.87 -27.99 7.73
C GLY A 593 -33.89 -29.51 7.54
N GLY A 594 -32.74 -30.11 7.22
CA GLY A 594 -32.53 -31.54 7.33
C GLY A 594 -32.06 -31.84 8.76
N GLY A 595 -32.98 -32.33 9.60
CA GLY A 595 -32.60 -32.90 10.89
C GLY A 595 -31.67 -34.08 10.67
N GLY A 596 -30.39 -33.89 10.95
CA GLY A 596 -29.37 -34.92 10.99
C GLY A 596 -28.54 -34.73 12.24
N THR A 597 -28.79 -35.55 13.25
CA THR A 597 -27.86 -35.80 14.35
C THR A 597 -26.53 -36.31 13.78
N GLY A 598 -25.41 -35.65 14.07
CA GLY A 598 -24.10 -36.11 13.61
C GLY A 598 -22.96 -35.23 14.12
N GLU A 599 -22.44 -35.61 15.30
CA GLU A 599 -21.05 -35.62 15.76
C GLU A 599 -20.09 -34.45 15.43
N GLY A 600 -19.41 -34.01 16.50
CA GLY A 600 -18.36 -33.00 16.43
C GLY A 600 -17.12 -33.45 15.67
N GLY A 601 -16.44 -32.47 15.06
CA GLY A 601 -15.12 -32.59 14.47
C GLY A 601 -14.37 -31.28 14.66
N ASN A 602 -13.17 -31.39 15.21
CA ASN A 602 -12.22 -30.33 15.53
C ASN A 602 -11.98 -29.34 14.38
N ASP A 603 -11.89 -28.06 14.75
CA ASP A 603 -11.08 -27.07 14.02
C ASP A 603 -9.60 -27.36 14.28
N GLY A 604 -8.84 -27.48 13.20
CA GLY A 604 -7.38 -27.56 13.19
C GLY A 604 -6.85 -27.00 11.87
N ASP A 605 -5.92 -26.05 12.02
CA ASP A 605 -5.07 -25.34 11.05
C ASP A 605 -5.67 -24.22 10.17
#